data_AF-A0A258BWM4-F1
#
_entry.id   AF-A0A258BWM4-F1
#
_cell.length_a   1.000
_cell.length_b   1.000
_cell.length_c   1.000
_cell.angle_alpha   90.00
_cell.angle_beta   90.00
_cell.angle_gamma   90.00
#
_symmetry.space_group_name_H-M   'P 1'
#
loop_
_entity.id
_entity.type
_entity.pdbx_description
1 polymer ?
#
loop_
_entity_poly.entity_id
_entity_poly.type
_entity_poly.pdbx_seq_one_letter_code
_entity_poly.pdbx_strand_id
1 'polypeptide(L)' 'ANAENNHNLDVDALVVAEASVGKSFTLKRFHARGRGKSTRILKPFSRVRIIVREQTEQAEA' A
#
# COMPACT_ATOMS: atom_id res chain seq x y z
N ALA A 1 16.22 4.95 0.22
CA ALA A 1 15.73 5.14 1.62
C ALA A 1 15.87 3.89 2.49
N ASN A 2 14.83 3.10 2.83
CA ASN A 2 15.03 1.96 3.76
C ASN A 2 15.93 0.85 3.17
N ALA A 3 15.79 0.56 1.88
CA ALA A 3 16.62 -0.39 1.14
C ALA A 3 18.10 0.02 1.15
N GLU A 4 18.36 1.31 0.97
CA GLU A 4 19.69 1.92 0.98
C GLU A 4 20.29 1.97 2.40
N ASN A 5 19.52 2.42 3.41
CA ASN A 5 20.03 2.65 4.76
C ASN A 5 20.26 1.36 5.56
N ASN A 6 19.41 0.35 5.38
CA ASN A 6 19.49 -0.88 6.17
C ASN A 6 20.24 -2.01 5.45
N HIS A 7 20.31 -1.97 4.12
CA HIS A 7 20.89 -3.03 3.30
C HIS A 7 21.95 -2.54 2.31
N ASN A 8 22.32 -1.25 2.34
CA ASN A 8 23.35 -0.63 1.48
C ASN A 8 23.15 -0.89 -0.02
N LEU A 9 21.89 -1.07 -0.44
CA LEU A 9 21.51 -1.33 -1.83
C LEU A 9 21.61 -0.03 -2.65
N ASP A 10 21.99 -0.16 -3.92
CA ASP A 10 22.10 0.99 -4.84
C ASP A 10 20.72 1.45 -5.31
N VAL A 11 20.40 2.73 -5.09
CA VAL A 11 19.09 3.32 -5.37
C VAL A 11 18.75 3.27 -6.86
N ASP A 12 19.76 3.39 -7.72
CA ASP A 12 19.57 3.41 -9.17
C ASP A 12 19.37 2.01 -9.76
N ALA A 13 19.80 0.96 -9.04
CA ALA A 13 19.66 -0.44 -9.43
C ALA A 13 18.41 -1.13 -8.83
N LEU A 14 17.63 -0.43 -8.00
CA LEU A 14 16.44 -0.99 -7.35
C LEU A 14 15.24 -1.04 -8.29
N VAL A 15 14.63 -2.22 -8.39
CA VAL A 15 13.39 -2.46 -9.13
C VAL A 15 12.27 -2.91 -8.20
N VAL A 16 11.03 -2.54 -8.54
CA VAL A 16 9.84 -2.99 -7.80
C VAL A 16 9.59 -4.47 -8.14
N ALA A 17 9.79 -5.35 -7.16
CA ALA A 17 9.52 -6.78 -7.31
C ALA A 17 8.02 -7.08 -7.20
N GLU A 18 7.35 -6.43 -6.25
CA GLU A 18 5.93 -6.62 -5.99
C GLU A 18 5.31 -5.33 -5.46
N ALA A 19 4.13 -4.98 -5.99
CA ALA A 19 3.28 -3.94 -5.43
C ALA A 19 1.88 -4.51 -5.22
N SER A 20 1.41 -4.54 -3.97
CA SER A 20 0.08 -5.03 -3.62
C SER A 20 -0.69 -4.03 -2.77
N VAL A 21 -2.00 -4.00 -2.97
CA VAL A 21 -2.93 -3.17 -2.19
C VAL A 21 -3.92 -4.09 -1.48
N GLY A 22 -3.79 -4.17 -0.16
CA GLY A 22 -4.66 -4.95 0.70
C GLY A 22 -5.74 -4.11 1.38
N LYS A 23 -6.82 -4.78 1.80
CA LYS A 23 -7.85 -4.17 2.65
C LYS A 23 -7.29 -3.95 4.06
N SER A 24 -7.57 -2.79 4.64
CA SER A 24 -7.28 -2.50 6.04
C SER A 24 -8.59 -2.30 6.83
N PHE A 25 -8.59 -1.46 7.85
CA PHE A 25 -9.78 -1.12 8.60
C PHE A 25 -10.72 -0.22 7.79
N THR A 26 -12.00 -0.23 8.15
CA THR A 26 -13.00 0.68 7.58
C THR A 26 -13.68 1.40 8.72
N LEU A 27 -13.60 2.73 8.73
CA LEU A 27 -14.27 3.52 9.76
C LEU A 27 -15.76 3.60 9.43
N LYS A 28 -16.59 3.22 10.40
CA LYS A 28 -18.04 3.36 10.34
C LYS A 28 -18.44 4.72 10.92
N ARG A 29 -19.23 5.49 10.19
CA ARG A 29 -19.85 6.74 10.64
C ARG A 29 -21.36 6.64 10.42
N PHE A 30 -22.13 7.36 11.21
CA PHE A 30 -23.55 7.55 10.94
C PHE A 30 -23.75 8.91 10.30
N HIS A 31 -24.82 9.02 9.51
CA HIS A 31 -25.25 10.29 8.96
C HIS A 31 -26.76 10.38 9.06
N ALA A 32 -27.22 11.41 9.77
CA ALA A 32 -28.63 11.70 9.95
C ALA A 32 -29.29 12.06 8.62
N ARG A 33 -30.48 11.53 8.38
CA ARG A 33 -31.32 11.81 7.21
C ARG A 33 -32.67 12.34 7.69
N GLY A 34 -33.48 12.80 6.75
CA GLY A 34 -34.85 13.24 7.06
C GLY A 34 -35.73 12.11 7.60
N ARG A 35 -36.83 12.50 8.25
CA ARG A 35 -37.85 11.58 8.81
C ARG A 35 -37.28 10.58 9.84
N GLY A 36 -36.37 11.03 10.70
CA GLY A 36 -35.78 10.19 11.77
C GLY A 36 -34.92 9.03 11.27
N LYS A 37 -34.57 9.00 9.97
CA LYS A 37 -33.74 7.94 9.39
C LYS A 37 -32.26 8.25 9.62
N SER A 38 -31.46 7.21 9.76
CA SER A 38 -29.99 7.30 9.77
C SER A 38 -29.41 6.26 8.82
N THR A 39 -28.33 6.65 8.14
CA THR A 39 -27.61 5.77 7.22
C THR A 39 -26.16 5.65 7.65
N ARG A 40 -25.53 4.53 7.33
CA ARG A 40 -24.10 4.31 7.62
C ARG A 40 -23.26 4.82 6.46
N ILE A 41 -22.20 5.56 6.78
CA ILE A 41 -21.12 5.93 5.86
C ILE A 41 -19.90 5.08 6.23
N LEU A 42 -19.24 4.51 5.22
CA LEU A 42 -17.99 3.76 5.36
C LEU A 42 -16.85 4.60 4.80
N LYS A 43 -15.78 4.77 5.59
CA LYS A 43 -14.51 5.33 5.10
C LYS A 43 -13.47 4.20 5.05
N PRO A 44 -13.22 3.60 3.87
CA PRO A 44 -12.29 2.49 3.74
C PRO A 44 -10.84 2.99 3.79
N PHE A 45 -9.98 2.21 4.44
CA PHE A 45 -8.53 2.36 4.37
C PHE A 45 -7.91 1.14 3.72
N SER A 46 -6.80 1.36 3.05
CA SER A 46 -6.03 0.31 2.37
C SER A 46 -4.60 0.30 2.91
N ARG A 47 -3.99 -0.88 2.91
CA ARG A 47 -2.57 -1.05 3.20
C ARG A 47 -1.84 -1.29 1.88
N VAL A 48 -0.93 -0.40 1.54
CA VAL A 48 -0.05 -0.55 0.37
C VAL A 48 1.24 -1.24 0.83
N ARG A 49 1.64 -2.30 0.13
CA ARG A 49 2.91 -3.00 0.34
C ARG A 49 3.72 -2.94 -0.94
N ILE A 50 4.94 -2.45 -0.82
CA ILE A 50 5.90 -2.35 -1.92
C ILE A 50 7.13 -3.14 -1.50
N ILE A 51 7.53 -4.10 -2.35
CA ILE A 51 8.77 -4.86 -2.20
C ILE A 51 9.69 -4.44 -3.33
N VAL A 52 10.92 -4.09 -2.96
CA VAL A 52 11.99 -3.74 -3.89
C VAL A 52 13.06 -4.83 -3.85
N ARG A 53 13.70 -5.07 -4.99
CA ARG A 53 14.85 -5.97 -5.14
C ARG A 53 15.88 -5.31 -6.05
N GLU A 54 17.13 -5.73 -5.94
CA GLU A 54 18.14 -5.37 -6.93
C GLU A 54 17.98 -6.24 -8.19
N GLN A 55 18.33 -5.65 -9.32
CA GLN A 55 18.37 -6.34 -10.60
C GLN A 55 19.74 -7.02 -10.76
N THR A 56 19.84 -8.31 -10.42
CA THR A 56 21.00 -9.11 -10.83
C THR A 56 20.92 -9.40 -12.33
N GLU A 57 22.03 -9.31 -13.05
CA GLU A 57 22.19 -9.46 -14.51
C GLU A 57 21.71 -10.83 -15.10
N GLN A 58 21.08 -11.70 -14.31
CA GLN A 58 20.60 -13.03 -14.72
C GLN A 58 19.36 -13.01 -15.64
N ALA A 59 18.94 -11.84 -16.14
CA ALA A 59 17.83 -11.72 -17.10
C ALA A 59 18.28 -11.67 -18.57
N GLU A 60 19.58 -11.76 -18.85
CA GLU A 60 20.10 -11.99 -20.21
C GLU A 60 20.38 -13.49 -20.40
N ALA A 61 19.40 -14.22 -20.90
CA ALA A 61 19.52 -15.57 -21.46
C ALA A 61 18.77 -15.62 -22.79
#